data_AF-A0A3D0RWN0-F1
#
_entry.id   AF-A0A3D0RWN0-F1
#
_cell.length_a   1.000
_cell.length_b   1.000
_cell.length_c   1.000
_cell.angle_alpha   90.00
_cell.angle_beta   90.00
_cell.angle_gamma   90.00
#
_symmetry.space_group_name_H-M   'P 1'
#
loop_
_entity.id
_entity.type
_entity.pdbx_description
1 polymer ?
#
loop_
_entity_poly.entity_id
_entity_poly.type
_entity_poly.pdbx_seq_one_letter_code
_entity_poly.pdbx_strand_id
1 'polypeptide(L)' 'MTGAPEAPVEVLRRWEASGGHWRVLARSERSVVVGLFSCDGGEQMHRLAATSSELDPLLAGRTRSDD' A
#
# COMPACT_ATOMS: atom_id res chain seq x y z
N MET A 1 18.24 9.62 15.59
CA MET A 1 17.62 8.31 15.26
C MET A 1 17.00 8.43 13.89
N THR A 2 17.75 8.10 12.83
CA THR A 2 17.18 8.01 11.49
C THR A 2 16.27 6.79 11.50
N GLY A 3 14.96 6.99 11.58
CA GLY A 3 14.02 5.90 11.34
C GLY A 3 14.39 5.33 9.98
N ALA A 4 14.75 4.04 9.93
CA ALA A 4 14.79 3.35 8.65
C ALA A 4 13.45 3.65 7.95
N PRO A 5 13.45 3.95 6.63
CA PRO A 5 12.20 4.14 5.92
C PRO A 5 11.31 2.94 6.23
N GLU A 6 10.17 3.21 6.87
CA GLU A 6 9.23 2.18 7.28
C GLU A 6 8.91 1.31 6.07
N ALA A 7 8.98 -0.02 6.24
CA ALA A 7 8.77 -0.92 5.12
C ALA A 7 7.39 -0.62 4.50
N PRO A 8 7.25 -0.60 3.17
CA PRO A 8 5.99 -0.27 2.51
C PRO A 8 4.80 -1.11 3.01
N VAL A 9 5.07 -2.35 3.42
CA VAL A 9 4.10 -3.25 4.06
C VAL A 9 3.55 -2.69 5.36
N GLU A 10 4.41 -2.15 6.22
CA GLU A 10 4.01 -1.61 7.52
C GLU A 10 3.15 -0.35 7.35
N VAL A 11 3.48 0.49 6.36
CA VAL A 11 2.66 1.66 5.98
C VAL A 11 1.23 1.21 5.66
N LEU A 12 1.09 0.21 4.77
CA LEU A 12 -0.21 -0.28 4.33
C LEU A 12 -0.98 -0.97 5.46
N ARG A 13 -0.32 -1.78 6.30
CA ARG A 13 -0.94 -2.40 7.49
C ARG A 13 -1.46 -1.37 8.47
N ARG A 14 -0.66 -0.33 8.75
CA ARG A 14 -1.05 0.76 9.63
C ARG A 14 -2.21 1.57 9.05
N TRP A 15 -2.20 1.78 7.73
CA TRP A 15 -3.27 2.47 7.03
C TRP A 15 -4.60 1.70 7.14
N GLU A 16 -4.56 0.40 6.85
CA GLU A 16 -5.71 -0.50 7.00
C GLU A 16 -6.20 -0.58 8.45
N ALA A 17 -5.29 -0.65 9.43
CA ALA A 17 -5.63 -0.63 10.85
C ALA A 17 -6.28 0.70 11.30
N SER A 18 -6.02 1.79 10.58
CA SER A 18 -6.67 3.09 10.80
C SER A 18 -8.04 3.20 10.09
N GLY A 19 -8.47 2.14 9.39
CA GLY A 19 -9.68 2.10 8.58
C GLY A 19 -9.53 2.76 7.21
N GLY A 20 -8.31 3.03 6.76
CA GLY A 20 -8.04 3.56 5.43
C GLY A 20 -7.97 2.46 4.38
N HIS A 21 -8.44 2.74 3.17
CA HIS A 21 -8.38 1.79 2.07
C HIS A 21 -7.10 1.94 1.27
N TRP A 22 -6.61 0.85 0.68
CA TRP A 22 -5.49 0.90 -0.25
C TRP A 22 -5.83 0.12 -1.54
N ARG A 23 -5.27 0.57 -2.66
CA ARG A 23 -5.45 -0.06 -3.98
C ARG A 23 -4.20 0.07 -4.84
N VAL A 24 -3.82 -1.02 -5.50
CA VAL A 24 -2.75 -1.04 -6.50
C VAL A 24 -3.21 -0.22 -7.71
N LEU A 25 -2.48 0.86 -7.99
CA LEU A 25 -2.71 1.74 -9.14
C LEU A 25 -1.92 1.27 -10.35
N ALA A 26 -0.70 0.80 -10.12
CA ALA A 26 0.17 0.25 -11.17
C ALA A 26 1.03 -0.87 -10.58
N ARG A 27 1.23 -1.93 -11.34
CA ARG A 27 2.13 -3.03 -10.99
C ARG A 27 2.96 -3.41 -12.21
N SER A 28 4.26 -3.44 -11.99
CA SER A 28 5.29 -3.88 -12.93
C SER A 28 6.08 -5.01 -12.29
N GLU A 29 6.95 -5.67 -13.06
CA GLU A 29 7.75 -6.80 -12.56
C GLU A 29 8.67 -6.40 -11.40
N ARG A 30 9.14 -5.15 -11.35
CA ARG A 30 10.09 -4.65 -10.33
C ARG A 30 9.51 -3.63 -9.37
N SER A 31 8.40 -3.01 -9.73
CA SER A 31 7.82 -1.89 -8.98
C SER A 31 6.32 -1.97 -8.92
N VAL A 32 5.76 -1.45 -7.84
CA VAL A 32 4.33 -1.42 -7.59
C VAL A 32 4.00 -0.08 -6.96
N VAL A 33 2.90 0.50 -7.41
CA VAL A 33 2.38 1.78 -6.93
C VAL A 33 1.04 1.51 -6.31
N VAL A 34 0.91 1.85 -5.04
CA VAL A 34 -0.30 1.71 -4.25
C VAL A 34 -0.82 3.09 -3.89
N GLY A 35 -2.09 3.33 -4.20
CA GLY A 35 -2.82 4.49 -3.71
C GLY A 35 -3.38 4.18 -2.33
N LEU A 36 -3.15 5.09 -1.39
CA LEU A 36 -3.82 5.13 -0.11
C LEU A 36 -5.01 6.06 -0.23
N PHE A 37 -6.18 5.55 0.09
CA PHE A 37 -7.46 6.23 0.02
C PHE A 37 -8.00 6.47 1.43
N SER A 38 -8.84 7.50 1.56
CA SER A 38 -9.57 7.79 2.79
C SER A 38 -10.39 6.57 3.26
N CYS A 39 -10.93 6.64 4.48
CA CYS A 39 -11.78 5.58 5.04
C CYS A 39 -13.09 5.35 4.25
N ASP A 40 -13.50 6.33 3.44
CA ASP A 40 -14.65 6.18 2.53
C ASP A 40 -14.22 5.59 1.16
N GLY A 41 -12.91 5.48 0.91
CA GLY A 41 -12.36 4.95 -0.35
C GLY A 41 -12.49 5.89 -1.55
N GLY A 42 -13.21 7.01 -1.42
CA GLY A 42 -13.50 7.94 -2.51
C GLY A 42 -12.36 8.86 -2.92
N GLU A 43 -11.43 9.20 -2.01
CA GLU A 43 -10.35 10.15 -2.29
C GLU A 43 -8.97 9.55 -2.03
N GLN A 44 -8.05 9.71 -3.00
CA GLN A 44 -6.67 9.29 -2.86
C GLN A 44 -5.90 10.29 -1.98
N MET A 45 -5.61 9.89 -0.74
CA MET A 45 -4.86 10.68 0.23
C MET A 45 -3.35 10.65 -0.04
N HIS A 46 -2.81 9.49 -0.41
CA HIS A 46 -1.38 9.33 -0.60
C HIS A 46 -1.04 8.31 -1.70
N ARG A 47 0.19 8.36 -2.20
CA ARG A 47 0.72 7.42 -3.18
C ARG A 47 2.03 6.84 -2.69
N LEU A 48 2.03 5.54 -2.47
CA LEU A 48 3.20 4.77 -2.07
C LEU A 48 3.76 4.02 -3.27
N ALA A 49 5.04 4.24 -3.58
CA ALA A 49 5.77 3.47 -4.58
C ALA A 49 6.76 2.54 -3.86
N ALA A 50 6.71 1.26 -4.20
CA ALA A 50 7.53 0.22 -3.58
C ALA A 50 8.01 -0.79 -4.63
N THR A 51 8.95 -1.65 -4.25
CA THR A 51 9.29 -2.78 -5.11
C THR A 51 8.24 -3.88 -5.01
N SER A 52 8.06 -4.65 -6.08
CA SER A 52 7.12 -5.79 -6.09
C SER A 52 7.44 -6.79 -4.98
N SER A 53 8.72 -7.08 -4.73
CA SER A 53 9.16 -8.00 -3.68
C SER A 53 8.87 -7.53 -2.26
N GLU A 54 8.80 -6.22 -2.03
CA GLU A 54 8.46 -5.69 -0.70
C GLU A 54 6.97 -5.85 -0.40
N LEU A 55 6.09 -5.65 -1.39
CA LEU A 55 4.64 -5.73 -1.19
C LEU A 55 4.04 -7.11 -1.46
N ASP A 56 4.74 -8.01 -2.15
CA ASP A 56 4.30 -9.38 -2.41
C ASP A 56 3.69 -10.09 -1.18
N PRO A 57 4.33 -10.10 0.02
CA PRO A 57 3.76 -10.76 1.19
C PRO A 57 2.46 -10.13 1.70
N LEU A 58 2.25 -8.83 1.47
CA LEU A 58 1.02 -8.15 1.88
C LEU A 58 -0.08 -8.35 0.84
N LEU A 59 0.25 -8.14 -0.44
CA LEU A 59 -0.69 -8.29 -1.54
C LEU A 59 -1.19 -9.73 -1.58
N ALA A 60 -0.31 -10.73 -1.49
CA ALA A 60 -0.71 -12.15 -1.46
C ALA A 60 -1.73 -12.52 -2.56
N GLY A 61 -1.62 -11.88 -3.74
CA GLY A 61 -2.57 -12.02 -4.85
C GLY A 61 -3.64 -10.92 -4.97
N ARG A 62 -3.90 -10.19 -3.89
CA ARG A 62 -4.88 -9.09 -3.81
C ARG A 62 -4.37 -7.82 -4.49
N THR A 63 -5.29 -7.02 -5.00
CA THR A 63 -4.96 -5.72 -5.62
C THR A 63 -5.55 -4.52 -4.89
N ARG A 64 -6.34 -4.76 -3.83
CA ARG A 64 -6.94 -3.75 -2.94
C ARG A 64 -7.19 -4.38 -1.57
N SER A 65 -7.41 -3.55 -0.55
CA SER A 65 -7.65 -4.02 0.82
C SER A 65 -8.96 -4.81 1.01
N ASP A 66 -9.94 -4.60 0.13
CA ASP A 66 -11.29 -5.20 0.15
C ASP A 66 -11.42 -6.48 -0.72
N ASP A 67 -10.34 -6.91 -1.38
CA ASP A 67 -10.31 -8.16 -2.14
C ASP A 67 -10.01 -9.37 -1.23
#